data_AF-A0A8X6KV28-F1
#
_entry.id   AF-A0A8X6KV28-F1
#
_cell.length_a   1.000
_cell.length_b   1.000
_cell.length_c   1.000
_cell.angle_alpha   90.00
_cell.angle_beta   90.00
_cell.angle_gamma   90.00
#
_symmetry.space_group_name_H-M   'P 1'
#
loop_
_entity.id
_entity.type
_entity.pdbx_description
1 polymer ?
#
loop_
_entity_poly.entity_id
_entity_poly.type
_entity_poly.pdbx_seq_one_letter_code
_entity_poly.pdbx_strand_id
1 'polypeptide(L)'
;MILKFLHFSDNSLKESRDSPTYDRLWKIRKIFDSFNRRFKEVYDPTENVSFDEVIIKFKGRIHFKQYIPKKRKQWGLKMYKIADATGYTYDMRVYLGKDKKENLSTSATYNVVNAMTDCIKGKGHKVFMDSFFSSPELYRNLLKEKKINSCGTVRPNRKHFPKNLAPCKMKQGDLAVKFCNGMTAICWKDKRQVYMLTNMHSPRNEFIIDERERF
;
A
#
# COMPACT_ATOMS: atom_id res chain seq x y z
N MET A 1 -11.42 -33.97 14.16
CA MET A 1 -12.76 -33.47 14.55
C MET A 1 -12.72 -31.99 15.03
N ILE A 2 -11.66 -31.55 15.72
CA ILE A 2 -11.52 -30.18 16.30
C ILE A 2 -11.71 -29.02 15.32
N LEU A 3 -11.14 -29.09 14.11
CA LEU A 3 -11.17 -27.97 13.15
C LEU A 3 -12.59 -27.55 12.70
N LYS A 4 -13.60 -28.40 12.87
CA LYS A 4 -15.00 -28.08 12.53
C LYS A 4 -15.70 -27.22 13.59
N PHE A 5 -15.18 -27.20 14.82
CA PHE A 5 -15.79 -26.54 15.98
C PHE A 5 -14.95 -25.38 16.52
N LEU A 6 -13.93 -24.96 15.77
CA LEU A 6 -13.10 -23.83 16.15
C LEU A 6 -13.85 -22.51 15.88
N HIS A 7 -14.19 -21.79 16.95
CA HIS A 7 -14.87 -20.49 16.91
C HIS A 7 -14.06 -19.45 17.68
N PHE A 8 -13.99 -18.21 17.16
CA PHE A 8 -13.29 -17.08 17.80
C PHE A 8 -14.23 -15.97 18.27
N SER A 9 -15.54 -16.13 18.04
CA SER A 9 -16.58 -15.20 18.44
C SER A 9 -17.83 -15.97 18.86
N ASP A 10 -18.59 -15.41 19.81
CA ASP A 10 -19.89 -15.92 20.19
C ASP A 10 -20.92 -15.60 19.09
N ASN A 11 -21.61 -16.63 18.59
CA ASN A 11 -22.62 -16.47 17.54
C ASN A 11 -23.91 -15.84 18.06
N SER A 12 -24.16 -15.83 19.38
CA SER A 12 -25.32 -15.18 20.00
C SER A 12 -25.27 -13.65 19.83
N LEU A 13 -24.06 -13.08 19.74
CA LEU A 13 -23.80 -11.64 19.62
C LEU A 13 -23.79 -11.14 18.17
N LYS A 14 -24.33 -11.92 17.23
CA LYS A 14 -24.31 -11.57 15.81
C LYS A 14 -25.25 -10.41 15.54
N GLU A 15 -24.68 -9.26 15.17
CA GLU A 15 -25.45 -8.11 14.70
C GLU A 15 -26.19 -8.40 13.38
N SER A 16 -27.29 -7.67 13.16
CA SER A 16 -27.99 -7.65 11.88
C SER A 16 -27.07 -7.13 10.77
N ARG A 17 -27.17 -7.72 9.57
CA ARG A 17 -26.39 -7.30 8.39
C ARG A 17 -26.75 -5.90 7.91
N ASP A 18 -27.96 -5.44 8.24
CA ASP A 18 -28.45 -4.12 7.87
C ASP A 18 -27.99 -3.04 8.87
N SER A 19 -27.38 -3.44 9.98
CA SER A 19 -26.82 -2.50 10.94
C SER A 19 -25.73 -1.64 10.30
N PRO A 20 -25.72 -0.31 10.53
CA PRO A 20 -24.63 0.56 10.10
C PRO A 20 -23.29 0.27 10.81
N THR A 21 -23.31 -0.56 11.87
CA THR A 21 -22.12 -1.04 12.60
C THR A 21 -21.65 -2.43 12.16
N TYR A 22 -22.38 -3.10 11.27
CA TYR A 22 -22.09 -4.49 10.90
C TYR A 22 -20.68 -4.66 10.32
N ASP A 23 -19.83 -5.36 11.07
CA ASP A 23 -18.49 -5.73 10.63
C ASP A 23 -18.52 -7.06 9.88
N ARG A 24 -18.17 -7.07 8.59
CA ARG A 24 -18.09 -8.31 7.80
C ARG A 24 -17.02 -9.29 8.31
N LEU A 25 -16.06 -8.82 9.13
CA LEU A 25 -15.00 -9.62 9.74
C LEU A 25 -15.32 -10.08 11.18
N TRP A 26 -16.52 -9.80 11.72
CA TRP A 26 -16.85 -9.96 13.15
C TRP A 26 -16.49 -11.33 13.75
N LYS A 27 -16.56 -12.42 12.96
CA LYS A 27 -16.21 -13.78 13.39
C LYS A 27 -14.75 -13.97 13.80
N ILE A 28 -13.86 -13.15 13.27
CA ILE A 28 -12.41 -13.21 13.56
C ILE A 28 -11.86 -11.85 13.99
N ARG A 29 -12.70 -10.82 14.12
CA ARG A 29 -12.28 -9.45 14.45
C ARG A 29 -11.41 -9.40 15.70
N LYS A 30 -11.86 -10.03 16.79
CA LYS A 30 -11.13 -10.04 18.07
C LYS A 30 -9.72 -10.60 17.94
N ILE A 31 -9.56 -11.76 17.29
CA ILE A 31 -8.25 -12.40 17.14
C ILE A 31 -7.37 -11.65 16.12
N PHE A 32 -7.96 -11.14 15.04
CA PHE A 32 -7.26 -10.35 14.03
C PHE A 32 -6.68 -9.06 14.63
N ASP A 33 -7.48 -8.32 15.39
CA ASP A 33 -7.03 -7.10 16.05
C ASP A 33 -6.02 -7.40 17.16
N SER A 34 -6.15 -8.52 17.87
CA SER A 34 -5.15 -8.97 18.84
C SER A 34 -3.80 -9.24 18.19
N PHE A 35 -3.76 -9.90 17.02
CA PHE A 35 -2.51 -10.10 16.28
C PHE A 35 -1.91 -8.78 15.81
N ASN A 36 -2.70 -7.91 15.17
CA ASN A 36 -2.22 -6.61 14.72
C ASN A 36 -1.68 -5.76 15.87
N ARG A 37 -2.32 -5.79 17.03
CA ARG A 37 -1.82 -5.10 18.23
C ARG A 37 -0.47 -5.69 18.65
N ARG A 38 -0.37 -7.02 18.79
CA ARG A 38 0.87 -7.68 19.19
C ARG A 38 2.01 -7.45 18.21
N PHE A 39 1.76 -7.43 16.91
CA PHE A 39 2.80 -7.17 15.92
C PHE A 39 3.43 -5.78 16.05
N LYS A 40 2.65 -4.81 16.51
CA LYS A 40 3.14 -3.45 16.77
C LYS A 40 3.80 -3.30 18.13
N GLU A 41 3.42 -4.11 19.11
CA GLU A 41 3.97 -4.06 20.48
C GLU A 41 5.35 -4.71 20.60
N VAL A 42 5.63 -5.76 19.81
CA VAL A 42 6.82 -6.61 19.98
C VAL A 42 7.96 -6.28 19.01
N TYR A 43 7.77 -5.33 18.11
CA TYR A 43 8.75 -4.99 17.08
C TYR A 43 8.62 -3.54 16.65
N ASP A 44 9.75 -2.82 16.65
CA ASP A 44 9.87 -1.52 16.00
C ASP A 44 10.47 -1.71 14.59
N PRO A 45 9.76 -1.29 13.53
CA PRO A 45 10.27 -1.46 12.17
C PRO A 45 11.50 -0.60 11.91
N THR A 46 12.31 -1.04 10.95
CA THR A 46 13.45 -0.26 10.46
C THR A 46 12.97 0.98 9.71
N GLU A 47 13.90 1.83 9.28
CA GLU A 47 13.57 3.02 8.49
C GLU A 47 12.73 2.67 7.24
N ASN A 48 12.98 1.53 6.60
CA ASN A 48 12.40 1.20 5.31
C ASN A 48 11.25 0.20 5.46
N VAL A 49 10.04 0.62 5.05
CA VAL A 49 8.84 -0.23 5.08
C VAL A 49 8.17 -0.27 3.71
N SER A 50 7.59 -1.40 3.37
CA SER A 50 6.79 -1.61 2.16
C SER A 50 5.30 -1.58 2.49
N PHE A 51 4.50 -0.99 1.61
CA PHE A 51 3.04 -1.10 1.61
C PHE A 51 2.59 -1.84 0.35
N ASP A 52 1.91 -2.97 0.52
CA ASP A 52 1.47 -3.81 -0.59
C ASP A 52 0.18 -4.59 -0.24
N GLU A 53 -0.43 -5.21 -1.25
CA GLU A 53 -1.48 -6.19 -1.06
C GLU A 53 -0.99 -7.65 -1.07
N VAL A 54 -1.65 -8.49 -0.29
CA VAL A 54 -1.49 -9.94 -0.28
C VAL A 54 -2.83 -10.62 -0.55
N ILE A 55 -2.78 -11.76 -1.24
CA ILE A 55 -3.95 -12.61 -1.50
C ILE A 55 -3.80 -13.94 -0.76
N ILE A 56 -4.70 -14.16 0.21
CA ILE A 56 -4.86 -15.45 0.88
C ILE A 56 -5.79 -16.31 0.02
N LYS A 57 -5.26 -17.42 -0.51
CA LYS A 57 -6.03 -18.36 -1.34
C LYS A 57 -7.25 -18.87 -0.55
N PHE A 58 -8.44 -18.59 -1.06
CA PHE A 58 -9.69 -19.02 -0.43
C PHE A 58 -10.76 -19.23 -1.50
N LYS A 59 -11.34 -20.44 -1.55
CA LYS A 59 -12.37 -20.81 -2.53
C LYS A 59 -13.78 -20.86 -1.96
N GLY A 60 -13.94 -20.78 -0.64
CA GLY A 60 -15.25 -20.83 0.02
C GLY A 60 -16.18 -19.64 -0.30
N ARG A 61 -17.40 -19.70 0.22
CA ARG A 61 -18.42 -18.66 0.05
C ARG A 61 -18.24 -17.57 1.10
N ILE A 62 -17.81 -16.38 0.68
CA ILE A 62 -17.69 -15.19 1.51
C ILE A 62 -17.82 -13.93 0.65
N HIS A 63 -18.48 -12.90 1.16
CA HIS A 63 -18.88 -11.72 0.38
C HIS A 63 -17.71 -10.90 -0.18
N PHE A 64 -16.59 -10.81 0.55
CA PHE A 64 -15.45 -9.98 0.19
C PHE A 64 -14.29 -10.78 -0.43
N LYS A 65 -14.59 -11.97 -0.96
CA LYS A 65 -13.65 -12.70 -1.83
C LYS A 65 -13.38 -11.87 -3.09
N GLN A 66 -12.13 -11.83 -3.52
CA GLN A 66 -11.67 -11.09 -4.69
C GLN A 66 -11.13 -12.03 -5.75
N TYR A 67 -11.31 -11.64 -7.01
CA TYR A 67 -10.66 -12.23 -8.17
C TYR A 67 -9.62 -11.25 -8.72
N ILE A 68 -8.35 -11.64 -8.68
CA ILE A 68 -7.22 -10.83 -9.19
C ILE A 68 -6.49 -11.65 -10.27
N PRO A 69 -6.87 -11.51 -11.56
CA PRO A 69 -6.39 -12.37 -12.64
C PRO A 69 -4.87 -12.42 -12.78
N LYS A 70 -4.21 -11.28 -12.51
CA LYS A 70 -2.76 -11.09 -12.68
C LYS A 70 -1.91 -11.68 -11.55
N LYS A 71 -2.49 -12.19 -10.46
CA LYS A 71 -1.76 -12.81 -9.34
C LYS A 71 -1.83 -14.33 -9.46
N ARG A 72 -0.76 -15.05 -9.06
CA ARG A 72 -0.71 -16.54 -9.06
C ARG A 72 -1.91 -17.16 -8.34
N LYS A 73 -2.30 -16.59 -7.20
CA LYS A 73 -3.53 -16.94 -6.46
C LYS A 73 -4.65 -16.01 -6.92
N GLN A 74 -5.37 -16.41 -7.97
CA GLN A 74 -6.36 -15.51 -8.56
C GLN A 74 -7.60 -15.32 -7.69
N TRP A 75 -8.05 -16.34 -6.95
CA TRP A 75 -9.20 -16.25 -6.05
C TRP A 75 -8.77 -16.28 -4.59
N GLY A 76 -9.20 -15.29 -3.81
CA GLY A 76 -8.86 -15.23 -2.40
C GLY A 76 -9.37 -14.04 -1.63
N LEU A 77 -8.92 -13.92 -0.38
CA LEU A 77 -9.14 -12.74 0.46
C LEU A 77 -8.00 -11.77 0.21
N LYS A 78 -8.34 -10.53 -0.14
CA LYS A 78 -7.36 -9.45 -0.28
C LYS A 78 -7.11 -8.82 1.08
N MET A 79 -5.84 -8.62 1.40
CA MET A 79 -5.38 -7.86 2.56
C MET A 79 -4.35 -6.84 2.10
N TYR A 80 -4.34 -5.68 2.75
CA TYR A 80 -3.26 -4.71 2.68
C TYR A 80 -2.33 -4.96 3.87
N LYS A 81 -1.02 -4.76 3.69
CA LYS A 81 -0.06 -4.87 4.78
C LYS A 81 1.03 -3.80 4.69
N ILE A 82 1.53 -3.43 5.86
CA ILE A 82 2.82 -2.76 6.02
C ILE A 82 3.82 -3.82 6.48
N ALA A 83 4.92 -3.98 5.75
CA ALA A 83 5.99 -4.89 6.11
C ALA A 83 7.33 -4.18 6.13
N ASP A 84 8.13 -4.47 7.15
CA ASP A 84 9.50 -3.98 7.29
C ASP A 84 10.43 -4.61 6.24
N ALA A 85 11.57 -3.96 5.98
CA ALA A 85 12.60 -4.45 5.07
C ALA A 85 13.16 -5.84 5.47
N THR A 86 13.11 -6.20 6.75
CA THR A 86 13.47 -7.55 7.24
C THR A 86 12.45 -8.64 6.88
N GLY A 87 11.29 -8.26 6.34
CA GLY A 87 10.17 -9.17 6.05
C GLY A 87 9.12 -9.25 7.16
N TYR A 88 9.34 -8.59 8.30
CA TYR A 88 8.38 -8.53 9.41
C TYR A 88 7.08 -7.83 8.99
N THR A 89 5.92 -8.38 9.36
CA THR A 89 4.63 -7.73 9.08
C THR A 89 4.21 -6.87 10.25
N TYR A 90 4.22 -5.55 10.06
CA TYR A 90 3.95 -4.57 11.11
C TYR A 90 2.46 -4.29 11.32
N ASP A 91 1.70 -4.17 10.22
CA ASP A 91 0.25 -3.95 10.30
C ASP A 91 -0.47 -4.55 9.10
N MET A 92 -1.73 -4.96 9.28
CA MET A 92 -2.53 -5.56 8.21
C MET A 92 -3.98 -5.10 8.26
N ARG A 93 -4.62 -5.01 7.10
CA ARG A 93 -6.05 -4.72 7.00
C ARG A 93 -6.71 -5.58 5.92
N VAL A 94 -7.78 -6.30 6.29
CA VAL A 94 -8.58 -7.07 5.32
C VAL A 94 -9.39 -6.11 4.46
N TYR A 95 -9.38 -6.34 3.15
CA TYR A 95 -10.30 -5.66 2.23
C TYR A 95 -11.68 -6.31 2.34
N LEU A 96 -12.66 -5.54 2.83
CA LEU A 96 -14.02 -6.03 3.07
C LEU A 96 -15.02 -5.65 1.96
N GLY A 97 -14.54 -5.11 0.84
CA GLY A 97 -15.37 -4.55 -0.23
C GLY A 97 -15.44 -3.03 -0.16
N LYS A 98 -16.44 -2.43 -0.80
CA LYS A 98 -16.72 -0.99 -0.68
C LYS A 98 -17.29 -0.69 0.71
N ASP A 99 -16.57 0.09 1.51
CA ASP A 99 -17.05 0.62 2.78
C ASP A 99 -18.01 1.79 2.50
N LYS A 100 -19.21 1.78 3.10
CA LYS A 100 -20.19 2.88 2.97
C LYS A 100 -19.70 4.20 3.61
N LYS A 101 -18.67 4.12 4.47
CA LYS A 101 -18.14 5.24 5.28
C LYS A 101 -16.87 5.87 4.68
N GLU A 102 -16.39 5.42 3.51
CA GLU A 102 -15.21 6.02 2.88
C GLU A 102 -15.51 7.43 2.36
N ASN A 103 -14.58 8.35 2.60
CA ASN A 103 -14.68 9.71 2.09
C ASN A 103 -14.63 9.68 0.55
N LEU A 104 -15.76 10.01 -0.08
CA LEU A 104 -15.94 9.97 -1.54
C LEU A 104 -15.08 10.99 -2.29
N SER A 105 -14.51 11.99 -1.59
CA SER A 105 -13.63 12.99 -2.21
C SER A 105 -12.27 12.43 -2.63
N THR A 106 -11.85 11.29 -2.08
CA THR A 106 -10.55 10.67 -2.37
C THR A 106 -10.69 9.21 -2.77
N SER A 107 -9.68 8.66 -3.44
CA SER A 107 -9.71 7.27 -3.89
C SER A 107 -9.64 6.28 -2.71
N ALA A 108 -10.26 5.10 -2.84
CA ALA A 108 -10.15 4.02 -1.85
C ALA A 108 -8.70 3.63 -1.53
N THR A 109 -7.81 3.67 -2.53
CA THR A 109 -6.37 3.40 -2.34
C THR A 109 -5.68 4.47 -1.50
N TYR A 110 -6.06 5.74 -1.70
CA TYR A 110 -5.59 6.84 -0.85
C TYR A 110 -6.04 6.63 0.60
N ASN A 111 -7.34 6.36 0.80
CA ASN A 111 -7.93 6.21 2.13
C ASN A 111 -7.29 5.07 2.91
N VAL A 112 -7.04 3.91 2.28
CA VAL A 112 -6.44 2.78 2.97
C VAL A 112 -4.98 3.00 3.32
N VAL A 113 -4.16 3.57 2.42
CA VAL A 113 -2.76 3.88 2.72
C VAL A 113 -2.69 4.95 3.81
N ASN A 114 -3.51 6.00 3.69
CA ASN A 114 -3.61 7.03 4.70
C ASN A 114 -3.93 6.39 6.07
N ALA A 115 -5.04 5.67 6.21
CA ALA A 115 -5.41 5.08 7.50
C ALA A 115 -4.35 4.12 8.08
N MET A 116 -3.76 3.25 7.27
CA MET A 116 -2.79 2.26 7.79
C MET A 116 -1.44 2.88 8.17
N THR A 117 -1.02 3.95 7.50
CA THR A 117 0.26 4.61 7.80
C THR A 117 0.25 5.41 9.11
N ASP A 118 -0.88 5.50 9.82
CA ASP A 118 -0.93 6.13 11.14
C ASP A 118 -0.02 5.44 12.17
N CYS A 119 0.21 4.12 12.06
CA CYS A 119 1.08 3.39 12.97
C CYS A 119 2.57 3.77 12.88
N ILE A 120 2.97 4.41 11.78
CA ILE A 120 4.35 4.85 11.50
C ILE A 120 4.49 6.39 11.40
N LYS A 121 3.42 7.12 11.75
CA LYS A 121 3.37 8.59 11.69
C LYS A 121 4.43 9.22 12.61
N GLY A 122 5.22 10.15 12.07
CA GLY A 122 6.19 10.93 12.84
C GLY A 122 7.42 10.16 13.35
N LYS A 123 7.60 8.90 12.94
CA LYS A 123 8.71 8.03 13.40
C LYS A 123 9.91 8.00 12.45
N GLY A 124 9.88 8.77 11.35
CA GLY A 124 11.00 8.86 10.39
C GLY A 124 11.05 7.75 9.34
N HIS A 125 10.01 6.91 9.20
CA HIS A 125 10.00 5.84 8.21
C HIS A 125 9.85 6.34 6.76
N LYS A 126 10.39 5.53 5.84
CA LYS A 126 10.29 5.63 4.38
C LYS A 126 9.39 4.50 3.87
N VAL A 127 8.26 4.87 3.28
CA VAL A 127 7.28 3.93 2.73
C VAL A 127 7.53 3.71 1.23
N PHE A 128 7.70 2.46 0.85
CA PHE A 128 7.83 2.03 -0.54
C PHE A 128 6.53 1.40 -1.04
N MET A 129 6.08 1.84 -2.22
CA MET A 129 4.79 1.46 -2.80
C MET A 129 4.89 1.16 -4.29
N ASP A 130 3.94 0.36 -4.78
CA ASP A 130 3.76 0.13 -6.20
C ASP A 130 2.90 1.24 -6.86
N SER A 131 2.73 1.11 -8.18
CA SER A 131 1.93 2.05 -8.97
C SER A 131 0.42 2.02 -8.68
N PHE A 132 -0.09 0.99 -8.00
CA PHE A 132 -1.50 0.89 -7.62
C PHE A 132 -1.83 1.81 -6.44
N PHE A 133 -0.88 2.02 -5.52
CA PHE A 133 -1.05 2.93 -4.38
C PHE A 133 -0.55 4.35 -4.64
N SER A 134 0.53 4.49 -5.42
CA SER A 134 1.24 5.76 -5.56
C SER A 134 0.42 6.85 -6.28
N SER A 135 0.36 8.04 -5.69
CA SER A 135 -0.19 9.25 -6.30
C SER A 135 0.48 10.52 -5.75
N PRO A 136 0.53 11.62 -6.54
CA PRO A 136 1.10 12.89 -6.07
C PRO A 136 0.42 13.43 -4.82
N GLU A 137 -0.90 13.37 -4.77
CA GLU A 137 -1.69 13.86 -3.64
C GLU A 137 -1.42 13.06 -2.36
N LEU A 138 -1.32 11.73 -2.46
CA LEU A 138 -0.98 10.86 -1.34
C LEU A 138 0.40 11.19 -0.77
N TYR A 139 1.42 11.31 -1.63
CA TYR A 139 2.80 11.53 -1.19
C TYR A 139 2.96 12.91 -0.52
N ARG A 140 2.24 13.91 -1.00
CA ARG A 140 2.17 15.24 -0.36
C ARG A 140 1.53 15.16 1.02
N ASN A 141 0.41 14.44 1.15
CA ASN A 141 -0.28 14.25 2.43
C ASN A 141 0.59 13.46 3.44
N LEU A 142 1.22 12.37 3.01
CA LEU A 142 2.12 11.58 3.85
C LEU A 142 3.29 12.42 4.36
N LEU A 143 3.87 13.28 3.51
CA LEU A 143 4.94 14.17 3.93
C LEU A 143 4.45 15.23 4.92
N LYS A 144 3.41 16.00 4.55
CA LYS A 144 2.97 17.17 5.32
C LYS A 144 2.26 16.81 6.61
N GLU A 145 1.30 15.89 6.55
CA GLU A 145 0.41 15.58 7.67
C GLU A 145 0.96 14.47 8.56
N LYS A 146 1.82 13.60 8.01
CA LYS A 146 2.34 12.42 8.72
C LYS A 146 3.84 12.39 8.93
N LYS A 147 4.60 13.31 8.33
CA LYS A 147 6.06 13.31 8.36
C LYS A 147 6.64 11.96 7.90
N ILE A 148 6.07 11.40 6.83
CA ILE A 148 6.44 10.12 6.24
C ILE A 148 7.04 10.34 4.86
N ASN A 149 8.24 9.80 4.64
CA ASN A 149 8.88 9.76 3.34
C ASN A 149 8.28 8.64 2.48
N SER A 150 8.25 8.82 1.17
CA SER A 150 7.60 7.89 0.25
C SER A 150 8.34 7.83 -1.09
N CYS A 151 8.45 6.62 -1.63
CA CYS A 151 9.03 6.36 -2.95
C CYS A 151 8.32 5.18 -3.60
N GLY A 152 8.08 5.25 -4.91
CA GLY A 152 7.42 4.16 -5.60
C GLY A 152 7.31 4.38 -7.09
N THR A 153 6.91 3.32 -7.78
CA THR A 153 6.48 3.44 -9.18
C THR A 153 5.14 4.16 -9.24
N VAL A 154 4.88 4.91 -10.31
CA VAL A 154 3.65 5.68 -10.47
C VAL A 154 3.12 5.54 -11.88
N ARG A 155 1.80 5.58 -12.05
CA ARG A 155 1.22 5.59 -13.40
C ARG A 155 1.26 7.02 -13.96
N PRO A 156 1.72 7.24 -15.20
CA PRO A 156 1.84 8.59 -15.77
C PRO A 156 0.49 9.30 -15.92
N ASN A 157 -0.63 8.56 -15.93
CA ASN A 157 -1.98 9.11 -15.99
C ASN A 157 -2.58 9.45 -14.61
N ARG A 158 -1.81 9.38 -13.51
CA ARG A 158 -2.29 9.82 -12.20
C ARG A 158 -2.59 11.33 -12.20
N LYS A 159 -3.67 11.72 -11.53
CA LYS A 159 -4.04 13.12 -11.33
C LYS A 159 -2.84 13.87 -10.71
N HIS A 160 -2.56 15.07 -11.22
CA HIS A 160 -1.44 15.93 -10.82
C HIS A 160 -0.04 15.38 -11.14
N PHE A 161 0.09 14.27 -11.88
CA PHE A 161 1.39 13.82 -12.38
C PHE A 161 1.76 14.60 -13.66
N PRO A 162 3.04 15.00 -13.86
CA PRO A 162 3.44 15.79 -15.02
C PRO A 162 3.24 15.02 -16.34
N LYS A 163 2.40 15.56 -17.23
CA LYS A 163 2.15 14.97 -18.56
C LYS A 163 3.39 15.01 -19.47
N ASN A 164 4.19 16.06 -19.35
CA ASN A 164 5.38 16.28 -20.19
C ASN A 164 6.67 15.97 -19.40
N LEU A 165 6.70 14.87 -18.64
CA LEU A 165 7.90 14.48 -17.89
C LEU A 165 8.99 13.94 -18.83
N ALA A 166 8.62 13.02 -19.70
CA ALA A 166 9.51 12.36 -20.64
C ALA A 166 9.44 13.04 -22.02
N PRO A 167 10.58 13.33 -22.67
CA PRO A 167 10.58 13.77 -24.06
C PRO A 167 10.11 12.63 -24.99
N CYS A 168 9.62 12.99 -26.19
CA CYS A 168 9.09 12.02 -27.15
C CYS A 168 10.13 10.99 -27.62
N LYS A 169 11.42 11.34 -27.61
CA LYS A 169 12.53 10.46 -27.99
C LYS A 169 13.47 10.31 -26.80
N MET A 170 13.43 9.14 -26.16
CA MET A 170 14.38 8.71 -25.13
C MET A 170 15.07 7.43 -25.60
N LYS A 171 16.41 7.38 -25.47
CA LYS A 171 17.24 6.19 -25.64
C LYS A 171 17.22 5.36 -24.36
N GLN A 172 17.52 4.07 -24.48
CA GLN A 172 17.68 3.22 -23.30
C GLN A 172 18.84 3.76 -22.44
N GLY A 173 18.62 3.85 -21.13
CA GLY A 173 19.51 4.51 -20.18
C GLY A 173 19.11 5.96 -19.86
N ASP A 174 18.33 6.64 -20.71
CA ASP A 174 17.98 8.04 -20.50
C ASP A 174 17.13 8.24 -19.23
N LEU A 175 17.39 9.36 -18.56
CA LEU A 175 16.69 9.82 -17.37
C LEU A 175 16.07 11.20 -17.63
N ALA A 176 14.79 11.34 -17.31
CA ALA A 176 14.10 12.63 -17.28
C ALA A 176 13.54 12.89 -15.89
N VAL A 177 13.82 14.06 -15.34
CA VAL A 177 13.47 14.40 -13.95
C VAL A 177 12.78 15.76 -13.90
N LYS A 178 11.71 15.86 -13.10
CA LYS A 178 11.10 17.13 -12.72
C LYS A 178 10.90 17.18 -11.21
N PHE A 179 11.19 18.34 -10.63
CA PHE A 179 10.98 18.60 -9.22
C PHE A 179 9.98 19.74 -9.03
N CYS A 180 9.07 19.56 -8.09
CA CYS A 180 8.10 20.56 -7.70
C CYS A 180 7.69 20.36 -6.25
N ASN A 181 7.73 21.41 -5.43
CA ASN A 181 7.19 21.43 -4.06
C ASN A 181 7.66 20.27 -3.16
N GLY A 182 8.96 19.94 -3.20
CA GLY A 182 9.51 18.84 -2.39
C GLY A 182 9.25 17.44 -2.95
N MET A 183 8.74 17.33 -4.17
CA MET A 183 8.49 16.06 -4.84
C MET A 183 9.26 15.96 -6.15
N THR A 184 9.85 14.80 -6.40
CA THR A 184 10.60 14.47 -7.61
C THR A 184 9.85 13.41 -8.39
N ALA A 185 9.51 13.73 -9.63
CA ALA A 185 9.00 12.79 -10.62
C ALA A 185 10.14 12.39 -11.56
N ILE A 186 10.28 11.09 -11.79
CA ILE A 186 11.38 10.52 -12.57
C ILE A 186 10.77 9.64 -13.66
N CYS A 187 11.31 9.74 -14.88
CA CYS A 187 11.11 8.78 -15.95
C CYS A 187 12.47 8.22 -16.33
N TRP A 188 12.65 6.92 -16.19
CA TRP A 188 13.81 6.19 -16.67
C TRP A 188 13.42 5.31 -17.85
N LYS A 189 14.21 5.34 -18.92
CA LYS A 189 13.97 4.55 -20.11
C LYS A 189 14.81 3.27 -20.06
N ASP A 190 14.17 2.16 -19.70
CA ASP A 190 14.68 0.81 -19.99
C ASP A 190 14.13 0.36 -21.37
N LYS A 191 13.82 -0.92 -21.57
CA LYS A 191 12.98 -1.40 -22.70
C LYS A 191 11.68 -0.59 -22.82
N ARG A 192 11.11 -0.21 -21.68
CA ARG A 192 9.92 0.66 -21.57
C ARG A 192 10.22 1.79 -20.59
N GLN A 193 9.45 2.87 -20.70
CA GLN A 193 9.52 3.96 -19.73
C GLN A 193 8.98 3.49 -18.38
N VAL A 194 9.78 3.69 -17.33
CA VAL A 194 9.40 3.45 -15.94
C VAL A 194 9.29 4.79 -15.24
N TYR A 195 8.12 5.04 -14.68
CA TYR A 195 7.80 6.28 -13.99
C TYR A 195 7.88 6.06 -12.48
N MET A 196 8.58 6.93 -11.79
CA MET A 196 8.72 6.92 -10.33
C MET A 196 8.33 8.26 -9.73
N LEU A 197 7.87 8.22 -8.50
CA LEU A 197 7.56 9.40 -7.69
C LEU A 197 8.25 9.25 -6.33
N THR A 198 8.81 10.33 -5.82
CA THR A 198 9.41 10.37 -4.49
C THR A 198 9.29 11.75 -3.86
N ASN A 199 9.20 11.81 -2.54
CA ASN A 199 9.21 13.05 -1.75
C ASN A 199 10.46 13.18 -0.86
N MET A 200 11.46 12.29 -1.04
CA MET A 200 12.66 12.25 -0.20
C MET A 200 13.98 12.41 -0.96
N HIS A 201 13.97 12.28 -2.29
CA HIS A 201 15.18 12.47 -3.11
C HIS A 201 15.10 13.79 -3.88
N SER A 202 16.11 14.64 -3.71
CA SER A 202 16.29 15.85 -4.52
C SER A 202 16.98 15.51 -5.84
N PRO A 203 16.58 16.09 -6.98
CA PRO A 203 17.29 15.89 -8.25
C PRO A 203 18.69 16.52 -8.26
N ARG A 204 19.03 17.33 -7.25
CA ARG A 204 20.34 18.02 -7.15
C ARG A 204 21.46 17.12 -6.62
N ASN A 205 21.12 15.97 -6.04
CA ASN A 205 22.12 14.98 -5.67
C ASN A 205 22.30 14.06 -6.89
N GLU A 206 23.48 14.11 -7.50
CA GLU A 206 23.84 13.33 -8.68
C GLU A 206 23.50 11.84 -8.48
N PHE A 207 22.58 11.32 -9.31
CA PHE A 207 22.32 9.90 -9.37
C PHE A 207 23.48 9.24 -10.13
N ILE A 208 24.58 8.93 -9.44
CA ILE A 208 25.57 7.98 -9.98
C ILE A 208 24.90 6.61 -9.98
N ILE A 209 24.55 6.12 -11.17
CA ILE A 209 24.04 4.76 -11.35
C ILE A 209 25.27 3.88 -11.56
N ASP A 210 25.72 3.22 -10.49
CA ASP A 210 26.62 2.07 -10.67
C ASP A 210 25.82 0.93 -11.30
N GLU A 211 26.27 0.48 -12.48
CA GLU A 211 25.70 -0.68 -13.16
C GLU A 211 25.79 -1.91 -12.24
N ARG A 212 24.70 -2.68 -12.14
CA ARG A 212 24.75 -3.98 -11.46
C ARG A 212 25.38 -5.02 -12.38
N GLU A 213 26.51 -5.58 -11.98
CA GLU A 213 26.96 -6.87 -12.48
C GLU A 213 25.90 -7.94 -12.17
N ARG A 214 25.58 -8.75 -13.18
CA ARG A 214 24.67 -9.89 -13.02
C ARG A 214 25.40 -10.98 -12.22
N PHE A 215 24.86 -11.35 -11.07
CA PHE A 215 25.08 -12.67 -10.46
C PHE A 215 23.93 -13.59 -10.87
#